data_AF-A0A7M7PQY1-F1
#
_entry.id   AF-A0A7M7PQY1-F1
#
_cell.length_a   1.000
_cell.length_b   1.000
_cell.length_c   1.000
_cell.angle_alpha   90.00
_cell.angle_beta   90.00
_cell.angle_gamma   90.00
#
_symmetry.space_group_name_H-M   'P 1'
#
loop_
_entity.id
_entity.type
_entity.pdbx_description
1 polymer ?
#
loop_
_entity_poly.entity_id
_entity_poly.type
_entity_poly.pdbx_seq_one_letter_code
_entity_poly.pdbx_strand_id
1 'polypeptide(L)'
;MARFWLSFMDMVEILLMNIHALRTQDWDSFKASLRMMFPWLRIYDNDKYSKWLVEFWLEISSLPEEKETYLKEGLFSQSMTGKPYSCLPLNLWIEMTMNKGSKMKAGWKHILKNEKMLLAHTKPTNACNKVRNSLHVLANLKDSSKDHRENCKKRLQRDEKGVQDLDKCLGEFDCDPFDETKPTLRSLQSGMMASDQLVVDFENAHKDGEVLVQSFFKERMFSDEKNFDDTMHRNSRCSFTKPPIVKGTSRVTKTDAMENKAMTEVISLAQKCEDTFRLSDVMQYRVTDECLPIFNVNGTLRKVMKSKLVDKLNLEEINSLNNYIALVDMGFIWRLSTPSAEDREKQDGTDYTWGDYANKIYNIVAGRHRKATTIFFVNDPYDLDESIKDSEHQRRTGVTYVGGSRNVFMRRDDPLPTSRLFNDMFKNPGNKVRLQQFLNAEFKIMSLEHPDQICRRAQN
;
A
#
# COMPACT_ATOMS: atom_id res chain seq x y z
N MET A 1 37.65 2.22 12.68
CA MET A 1 36.56 2.35 11.68
C MET A 1 36.59 1.21 10.67
N ALA A 2 37.75 0.88 10.10
CA ALA A 2 37.94 -0.26 9.18
C ALA A 2 37.30 -1.57 9.64
N ARG A 3 37.43 -1.99 10.92
CA ARG A 3 36.86 -3.27 11.40
C ARG A 3 35.35 -3.45 11.20
N PHE A 4 34.56 -2.40 11.37
CA PHE A 4 33.12 -2.47 11.08
C PHE A 4 32.87 -2.70 9.58
N TRP A 5 33.55 -1.95 8.73
CA TRP A 5 33.48 -2.12 7.28
C TRP A 5 33.98 -3.49 6.84
N LEU A 6 35.07 -3.98 7.45
CA LEU A 6 35.57 -5.33 7.25
C LEU A 6 34.51 -6.37 7.65
N SER A 7 33.81 -6.21 8.78
CA SER A 7 32.70 -7.12 9.15
C SER A 7 31.55 -7.13 8.13
N PHE A 8 31.26 -5.97 7.53
CA PHE A 8 30.29 -5.89 6.44
C PHE A 8 30.82 -6.57 5.16
N MET A 9 32.09 -6.35 4.83
CA MET A 9 32.75 -7.01 3.71
C MET A 9 32.80 -8.52 3.90
N ASP A 10 33.03 -9.02 5.12
CA ASP A 10 32.98 -10.44 5.46
C ASP A 10 31.58 -11.01 5.17
N MET A 11 30.51 -10.32 5.58
CA MET A 11 29.13 -10.74 5.25
C MET A 11 28.88 -10.79 3.73
N VAL A 12 29.37 -9.78 3.00
CA VAL A 12 29.26 -9.73 1.53
C VAL A 12 30.07 -10.84 0.89
N GLU A 13 31.27 -11.13 1.38
CA GLU A 13 32.15 -12.18 0.88
C GLU A 13 31.53 -13.57 1.10
N ILE A 14 30.94 -13.83 2.26
CA ILE A 14 30.20 -15.07 2.53
C ILE A 14 29.04 -15.24 1.53
N LEU A 15 28.31 -14.15 1.23
CA LEU A 15 27.25 -14.17 0.22
C LEU A 15 27.80 -14.43 -1.19
N LEU A 16 28.90 -13.79 -1.56
CA LEU A 16 29.56 -14.01 -2.84
C LEU A 16 30.10 -15.43 -2.95
N MET A 17 30.62 -16.01 -1.87
CA MET A 17 31.05 -17.40 -1.82
C MET A 17 29.87 -18.36 -2.05
N ASN A 18 28.71 -18.08 -1.45
CA ASN A 18 27.50 -18.86 -1.71
C ASN A 18 27.02 -18.76 -3.16
N ILE A 19 27.01 -17.54 -3.71
CA ILE A 19 26.67 -17.30 -5.13
C ILE A 19 27.67 -18.02 -6.02
N HIS A 20 28.96 -17.94 -5.71
CA HIS A 20 30.01 -18.59 -6.47
C HIS A 20 29.80 -20.10 -6.48
N ALA A 21 29.61 -20.71 -5.31
CA ALA A 21 29.35 -22.13 -5.16
C ALA A 21 28.12 -22.59 -5.97
N LEU A 22 27.03 -21.81 -5.96
CA LEU A 22 25.85 -22.08 -6.80
C LEU A 22 26.13 -21.97 -8.30
N ARG A 23 26.98 -21.02 -8.70
CA ARG A 23 27.31 -20.76 -10.11
C ARG A 23 28.27 -21.79 -10.68
N THR A 24 29.11 -22.38 -9.84
CA THR A 24 30.12 -23.41 -10.18
C THR A 24 29.70 -24.84 -9.83
N GLN A 25 28.53 -25.03 -9.19
CA GLN A 25 28.05 -26.33 -8.71
C GLN A 25 28.96 -26.96 -7.64
N ASP A 26 29.60 -26.14 -6.81
CA ASP A 26 30.40 -26.61 -5.68
C ASP A 26 29.49 -26.84 -4.45
N TRP A 27 29.14 -28.09 -4.21
CA TRP A 27 28.24 -28.49 -3.11
C TRP A 27 28.82 -28.23 -1.72
N ASP A 28 30.12 -28.48 -1.52
CA ASP A 28 30.73 -28.38 -0.20
C ASP A 28 30.94 -26.91 0.19
N SER A 29 31.37 -26.07 -0.76
CA SER A 29 31.42 -24.61 -0.56
C SER A 29 30.03 -24.01 -0.36
N PHE A 30 29.00 -24.57 -0.99
CA PHE A 30 27.61 -24.17 -0.76
C PHE A 30 27.19 -24.44 0.68
N LYS A 31 27.39 -25.65 1.21
CA LYS A 31 27.09 -25.98 2.62
C LYS A 31 27.90 -25.13 3.60
N ALA A 32 29.19 -24.93 3.34
CA ALA A 32 30.08 -24.15 4.19
C ALA A 32 29.65 -22.68 4.27
N SER A 33 29.36 -22.05 3.12
CA SER A 33 28.89 -20.66 3.06
C SER A 33 27.57 -20.46 3.80
N LEU A 34 26.62 -21.40 3.71
CA LEU A 34 25.36 -21.32 4.47
C LEU A 34 25.62 -21.31 5.98
N ARG A 35 26.50 -22.18 6.49
CA ARG A 35 26.85 -22.23 7.91
C ARG A 35 27.50 -20.93 8.39
N MET A 36 28.33 -20.31 7.56
CA MET A 36 28.97 -19.03 7.87
C MET A 36 27.97 -17.86 7.95
N MET A 37 26.79 -17.98 7.33
CA MET A 37 25.75 -16.95 7.41
C MET A 37 25.01 -16.93 8.74
N PHE A 38 24.99 -18.04 9.51
CA PHE A 38 24.11 -18.15 10.69
C PHE A 38 24.37 -17.07 11.74
N PRO A 39 25.62 -16.83 12.18
CA PRO A 39 25.90 -15.85 13.22
C PRO A 39 25.41 -14.46 12.82
N TRP A 40 25.65 -14.08 11.57
CA TRP A 40 25.26 -12.79 11.01
C TRP A 40 23.75 -12.62 10.88
N LEU A 41 23.04 -13.64 10.36
CA LEU A 41 21.59 -13.60 10.27
C LEU A 41 20.95 -13.53 11.66
N ARG A 42 21.49 -14.31 12.60
CA ARG A 42 20.96 -14.39 13.95
C ARG A 42 21.19 -13.11 14.74
N ILE A 43 22.39 -12.51 14.68
CA ILE A 43 22.72 -11.31 15.46
C ILE A 43 21.96 -10.07 14.98
N TYR A 44 21.67 -9.97 13.68
CA TYR A 44 20.95 -8.85 13.07
C TYR A 44 19.43 -9.11 12.89
N ASP A 45 18.83 -9.94 13.76
CA ASP A 45 17.38 -10.17 13.86
C ASP A 45 16.69 -10.66 12.56
N ASN A 46 17.42 -11.37 11.70
CA ASN A 46 16.82 -12.07 10.56
C ASN A 46 16.23 -13.41 11.01
N ASP A 47 15.47 -13.42 12.11
CA ASP A 47 15.09 -14.61 12.89
C ASP A 47 14.43 -15.71 12.05
N LYS A 48 13.54 -15.31 11.14
CA LYS A 48 12.87 -16.26 10.24
C LYS A 48 13.88 -16.94 9.33
N TYR A 49 14.76 -16.16 8.69
CA TYR A 49 15.77 -16.71 7.81
C TYR A 49 16.80 -17.53 8.59
N SER A 50 17.28 -17.04 9.74
CA SER A 50 18.24 -17.80 10.55
C SER A 50 17.68 -19.14 11.02
N LYS A 51 16.42 -19.17 11.45
CA LYS A 51 15.76 -20.40 11.93
C LYS A 51 15.62 -21.44 10.82
N TRP A 52 14.95 -21.08 9.73
CA TRP A 52 14.70 -22.02 8.63
C TRP A 52 15.99 -22.41 7.89
N LEU A 53 16.99 -21.53 7.87
CA LEU A 53 18.28 -21.86 7.26
C LEU A 53 19.07 -22.87 8.10
N VAL A 54 18.99 -22.81 9.43
CA VAL A 54 19.62 -23.81 10.30
C VAL A 54 19.02 -25.19 10.07
N GLU A 55 17.68 -25.29 10.06
CA GLU A 55 16.98 -26.54 9.79
C GLU A 55 17.33 -27.08 8.40
N PHE A 56 17.21 -26.25 7.36
CA PHE A 56 17.58 -26.63 6.00
C PHE A 56 19.03 -27.11 5.91
N TRP A 57 19.95 -26.45 6.59
CA TRP A 57 21.36 -26.84 6.59
C TRP A 57 21.60 -28.17 7.30
N LEU A 58 20.91 -28.43 8.42
CA LEU A 58 20.97 -29.72 9.12
C LEU A 58 20.44 -30.85 8.23
N GLU A 59 19.32 -30.62 7.54
CA GLU A 59 18.77 -31.59 6.59
C GLU A 59 19.76 -31.93 5.47
N ILE A 60 20.34 -30.92 4.82
CA ILE A 60 21.30 -31.16 3.73
C ILE A 60 22.65 -31.72 4.22
N SER A 61 23.00 -31.50 5.49
CA SER A 61 24.22 -32.02 6.10
C SER A 61 24.06 -33.44 6.65
N SER A 62 22.83 -33.92 6.80
CA SER A 62 22.48 -35.27 7.27
C SER A 62 21.99 -36.20 6.16
N LEU A 63 22.23 -35.81 4.89
CA LEU A 63 21.83 -36.62 3.75
C LEU A 63 22.60 -37.96 3.72
N PRO A 64 21.95 -39.06 3.32
CA PRO A 64 22.63 -40.31 3.00
C PRO A 64 23.69 -40.10 1.90
N GLU A 65 24.80 -40.84 1.98
CA GLU A 65 25.94 -40.74 1.06
C GLU A 65 25.55 -40.82 -0.43
N GLU A 66 24.58 -41.68 -0.76
CA GLU A 66 24.03 -41.78 -2.12
C GLU A 66 23.47 -40.44 -2.61
N LYS A 67 22.62 -39.80 -1.79
CA LYS A 67 22.00 -38.50 -2.12
C LYS A 67 23.02 -37.38 -2.14
N GLU A 68 24.00 -37.42 -1.24
CA GLU A 68 25.09 -36.43 -1.21
C GLU A 68 25.96 -36.53 -2.46
N THR A 69 26.24 -37.74 -2.94
CA THR A 69 26.96 -37.96 -4.20
C THR A 69 26.21 -37.34 -5.37
N TYR A 70 24.90 -37.57 -5.48
CA TYR A 70 24.05 -36.93 -6.50
C TYR A 70 24.13 -35.39 -6.45
N LEU A 71 24.17 -34.78 -5.27
CA LEU A 71 24.28 -33.32 -5.14
C LEU A 71 25.67 -32.82 -5.53
N LYS A 72 26.73 -33.56 -5.17
CA LYS A 72 28.12 -33.27 -5.57
C LYS A 72 28.35 -33.39 -7.07
N GLU A 73 27.61 -34.24 -7.76
CA GLU A 73 27.58 -34.31 -9.23
C GLU A 73 26.90 -33.08 -9.88
N GLY A 74 26.45 -32.12 -9.07
CA GLY A 74 25.99 -30.81 -9.53
C GLY A 74 24.48 -30.68 -9.67
N LEU A 75 23.69 -31.66 -9.22
CA LEU A 75 22.22 -31.64 -9.39
C LEU A 75 21.50 -30.57 -8.56
N PHE A 76 22.15 -29.94 -7.59
CA PHE A 76 21.56 -28.89 -6.75
C PHE A 76 21.45 -27.52 -7.45
N SER A 77 22.16 -27.31 -8.57
CA SER A 77 22.11 -26.09 -9.37
C SER A 77 22.29 -26.41 -10.86
N GLN A 78 21.61 -25.67 -11.74
CA GLN A 78 21.52 -26.03 -13.16
C GLN A 78 21.86 -24.85 -14.07
N SER A 79 22.61 -25.12 -15.14
CA SER A 79 22.90 -24.14 -16.20
C SER A 79 21.92 -24.27 -17.36
N MET A 80 21.40 -23.14 -17.83
CA MET A 80 20.66 -23.09 -19.09
C MET A 80 21.56 -23.00 -20.33
N THR A 81 22.81 -22.56 -20.16
CA THR A 81 23.70 -22.23 -21.28
C THR A 81 24.87 -23.18 -21.44
N GLY A 82 25.09 -24.06 -20.46
CA GLY A 82 26.27 -24.95 -20.39
C GLY A 82 27.59 -24.22 -20.14
N LYS A 83 27.59 -22.90 -19.93
CA LYS A 83 28.81 -22.13 -19.72
C LYS A 83 29.35 -22.29 -18.28
N PRO A 84 30.67 -22.20 -18.08
CA PRO A 84 31.24 -22.05 -16.74
C PRO A 84 30.60 -20.85 -16.02
N TYR A 85 30.32 -20.99 -14.71
CA TYR A 85 29.75 -19.93 -13.88
C TYR A 85 28.33 -19.47 -14.28
N SER A 86 27.52 -20.34 -14.87
CA SER A 86 26.16 -19.99 -15.34
C SER A 86 25.05 -20.77 -14.65
N CYS A 87 25.39 -21.57 -13.64
CA CYS A 87 24.42 -22.36 -12.90
C CYS A 87 23.54 -21.48 -12.01
N LEU A 88 22.31 -21.93 -11.81
CA LEU A 88 21.29 -21.24 -11.04
C LEU A 88 20.65 -22.21 -10.05
N PRO A 89 20.17 -21.74 -8.89
CA PRO A 89 19.32 -22.53 -8.01
C PRO A 89 18.12 -23.09 -8.77
N LEU A 90 17.72 -24.32 -8.48
CA LEU A 90 16.63 -25.01 -9.17
C LEU A 90 15.32 -24.22 -9.17
N ASN A 91 14.98 -23.54 -8.07
CA ASN A 91 13.77 -22.70 -8.01
C ASN A 91 13.80 -21.55 -9.03
N LEU A 92 14.94 -20.87 -9.15
CA LEU A 92 15.13 -19.80 -10.13
C LEU A 92 15.17 -20.37 -11.56
N TRP A 93 15.77 -21.54 -11.73
CA TRP A 93 15.80 -22.25 -13.01
C TRP A 93 14.38 -22.61 -13.49
N ILE A 94 13.53 -23.14 -12.59
CA ILE A 94 12.10 -23.40 -12.88
C ILE A 94 11.40 -22.08 -13.21
N GLU A 95 11.72 -21.00 -12.50
CA GLU A 95 11.10 -19.70 -12.79
C GLU A 95 11.43 -19.19 -14.20
N MET A 96 12.69 -19.31 -14.61
CA MET A 96 13.15 -18.83 -15.92
C MET A 96 12.79 -19.76 -17.09
N THR A 97 12.46 -21.03 -16.81
CA THR A 97 12.11 -22.03 -17.83
C THR A 97 10.60 -22.28 -17.85
N MET A 98 10.10 -23.11 -16.93
CA MET A 98 8.71 -23.57 -16.88
C MET A 98 7.75 -22.43 -16.54
N ASN A 99 8.08 -21.59 -15.55
CA ASN A 99 7.16 -20.53 -15.15
C ASN A 99 7.15 -19.35 -16.13
N LYS A 100 8.26 -19.09 -16.82
CA LYS A 100 8.34 -18.01 -17.80
C LYS A 100 7.31 -18.17 -18.91
N GLY A 101 7.12 -19.39 -19.41
CA GLY A 101 6.08 -19.70 -20.39
C GLY A 101 4.67 -19.67 -19.78
N SER A 102 4.51 -20.13 -18.54
CA SER A 102 3.19 -20.24 -17.92
C SER A 102 2.60 -18.93 -17.40
N LYS A 103 3.40 -17.84 -17.34
CA LYS A 103 2.93 -16.50 -16.98
C LYS A 103 1.98 -15.93 -18.05
N MET A 104 0.67 -16.15 -17.85
CA MET A 104 -0.41 -15.56 -18.65
C MET A 104 -0.80 -14.16 -18.13
N LYS A 105 -1.36 -13.31 -19.00
CA LYS A 105 -1.83 -11.94 -18.68
C LYS A 105 -2.84 -11.91 -17.51
N ALA A 106 -3.62 -12.97 -17.32
CA ALA A 106 -4.60 -13.09 -16.23
C ALA A 106 -3.99 -13.49 -14.87
N GLY A 107 -2.75 -13.98 -14.84
CA GLY A 107 -2.07 -14.48 -13.64
C GLY A 107 -2.64 -15.80 -13.10
N TRP A 108 -1.82 -16.57 -12.40
CA TRP A 108 -2.18 -17.89 -11.86
C TRP A 108 -3.38 -17.85 -10.88
N LYS A 109 -3.52 -16.77 -10.10
CA LYS A 109 -4.60 -16.60 -9.13
C LYS A 109 -6.00 -16.59 -9.78
N HIS A 110 -6.11 -16.15 -11.03
CA HIS A 110 -7.38 -16.15 -11.77
C HIS A 110 -7.70 -17.52 -12.38
N ILE A 111 -6.66 -18.25 -12.80
CA ILE A 111 -6.78 -19.60 -13.38
C ILE A 111 -7.12 -20.64 -12.31
N LEU A 112 -6.46 -20.59 -11.15
CA LEU A 112 -6.68 -21.56 -10.06
C LEU A 112 -8.10 -21.49 -9.46
N LYS A 113 -8.81 -20.38 -9.66
CA LYS A 113 -10.20 -20.20 -9.23
C LYS A 113 -11.23 -20.64 -10.28
N ASN A 114 -10.77 -21.07 -11.46
CA ASN A 114 -11.63 -21.51 -12.55
C ASN A 114 -11.14 -22.86 -13.08
N GLU A 115 -11.81 -23.92 -12.67
CA GLU A 115 -11.44 -25.31 -12.97
C GLU A 115 -11.31 -25.59 -14.48
N LYS A 116 -12.19 -25.00 -15.30
CA LYS A 116 -12.12 -25.12 -16.77
C LYS A 116 -10.83 -24.50 -17.31
N MET A 117 -10.46 -23.32 -16.82
CA MET A 117 -9.22 -22.65 -17.21
C MET A 117 -7.99 -23.37 -16.66
N LEU A 118 -8.07 -23.93 -15.45
CA LEU A 118 -7.01 -24.75 -14.87
C LEU A 118 -6.71 -25.96 -15.77
N LEU A 119 -7.72 -26.75 -16.13
CA LEU A 119 -7.52 -27.91 -17.00
C LEU A 119 -7.05 -27.51 -18.41
N ALA A 120 -7.63 -26.44 -18.97
CA ALA A 120 -7.32 -25.97 -20.32
C ALA A 120 -5.95 -25.29 -20.44
N HIS A 121 -5.36 -24.73 -19.37
CA HIS A 121 -4.10 -24.01 -19.45
C HIS A 121 -2.93 -24.71 -18.76
N THR A 122 -3.13 -25.46 -17.69
CA THR A 122 -1.99 -26.02 -16.93
C THR A 122 -1.23 -27.09 -17.74
N LYS A 123 -1.93 -27.87 -18.56
CA LYS A 123 -1.32 -28.90 -19.42
C LYS A 123 -0.72 -28.35 -20.74
N PRO A 124 -1.43 -27.55 -21.55
CA PRO A 124 -0.92 -27.19 -22.87
C PRO A 124 -0.05 -25.94 -22.90
N THR A 125 -0.01 -25.10 -21.86
CA THR A 125 0.68 -23.80 -21.94
C THR A 125 2.16 -23.92 -22.33
N ASN A 126 2.89 -24.91 -21.80
CA ASN A 126 4.29 -25.13 -22.20
C ASN A 126 4.41 -25.58 -23.66
N ALA A 127 3.50 -26.42 -24.15
CA ALA A 127 3.47 -26.85 -25.55
C ALA A 127 3.12 -25.70 -26.50
N CYS A 128 2.10 -24.91 -26.17
CA CYS A 128 1.71 -23.72 -26.94
C CYS A 128 2.85 -22.69 -27.01
N ASN A 129 3.58 -22.48 -25.91
CA ASN A 129 4.74 -21.59 -25.93
C ASN A 129 5.91 -22.14 -26.75
N LYS A 130 6.14 -23.46 -26.75
CA LYS A 130 7.13 -24.07 -27.65
C LYS A 130 6.77 -23.80 -29.11
N VAL A 131 5.52 -24.04 -29.51
CA VAL A 131 5.03 -23.74 -30.87
C VAL A 131 5.18 -22.25 -31.20
N ARG A 132 4.78 -21.37 -30.28
CA ARG A 132 4.93 -19.92 -30.45
C ARG A 132 6.40 -19.50 -30.62
N ASN A 133 7.31 -20.05 -29.82
CA ASN A 133 8.74 -19.78 -29.95
C ASN A 133 9.29 -20.28 -31.31
N SER A 134 8.91 -21.49 -31.73
CA SER A 134 9.28 -22.00 -33.06
C SER A 134 8.75 -21.12 -34.19
N LEU A 135 7.52 -20.59 -34.06
CA LEU A 135 6.96 -19.63 -35.02
C LEU A 135 7.71 -18.29 -35.02
N HIS A 136 8.13 -17.77 -33.86
CA HIS A 136 8.96 -16.55 -33.80
C HIS A 136 10.30 -16.74 -34.51
N VAL A 137 10.94 -17.89 -34.28
CA VAL A 137 12.19 -18.26 -34.96
C VAL A 137 11.97 -18.37 -36.47
N LEU A 138 10.91 -19.07 -36.91
CA LEU A 138 10.58 -19.24 -38.32
C LEU A 138 10.21 -17.92 -39.01
N ALA A 139 9.53 -17.01 -38.29
CA ALA A 139 9.21 -15.67 -38.76
C ALA A 139 10.40 -14.69 -38.68
N ASN A 140 11.57 -15.16 -38.24
CA ASN A 140 12.79 -14.37 -38.06
C ASN A 140 12.56 -13.11 -37.20
N LEU A 141 11.62 -13.20 -36.26
CA LEU A 141 11.36 -12.16 -35.28
C LEU A 141 12.51 -12.19 -34.28
N LYS A 142 13.54 -11.37 -34.54
CA LYS A 142 14.68 -11.21 -33.63
C LYS A 142 14.16 -10.72 -32.29
N ASP A 143 14.49 -11.44 -31.22
CA ASP A 143 14.42 -10.87 -29.88
C ASP A 143 15.21 -9.56 -29.91
N SER A 144 14.56 -8.45 -29.52
CA SER A 144 15.26 -7.17 -29.40
C SER A 144 16.46 -7.42 -28.49
N SER A 145 17.69 -7.31 -28.99
CA SER A 145 18.90 -7.49 -28.19
C SER A 145 18.98 -6.34 -27.20
N LYS A 146 18.22 -6.44 -26.12
CA LYS A 146 18.37 -5.57 -24.99
C LYS A 146 19.58 -6.11 -24.26
N ASP A 147 20.65 -5.32 -24.26
CA ASP A 147 21.75 -5.51 -23.33
C ASP A 147 21.20 -5.88 -21.95
N HIS A 148 21.93 -6.73 -21.22
CA HIS A 148 21.53 -7.16 -19.89
C HIS A 148 21.15 -5.92 -19.06
N ARG A 149 20.04 -5.98 -18.30
CA ARG A 149 19.50 -4.82 -17.56
C ARG A 149 20.56 -4.15 -16.69
N GLU A 150 21.43 -4.94 -16.08
CA GLU A 150 22.51 -4.42 -15.23
C GLU A 150 23.62 -3.70 -16.03
N ASN A 151 23.78 -4.00 -17.31
CA ASN A 151 24.76 -3.35 -18.20
C ASN A 151 24.17 -2.17 -18.98
N CYS A 152 22.91 -1.80 -18.73
CA CYS A 152 22.31 -0.68 -19.43
C CYS A 152 22.96 0.64 -18.98
N LYS A 153 23.10 1.60 -19.91
CA LYS A 153 23.72 2.91 -19.63
C LYS A 153 23.14 3.60 -18.39
N LYS A 154 21.81 3.53 -18.21
CA LYS A 154 21.12 4.12 -17.05
C LYS A 154 21.49 3.46 -15.73
N ARG A 155 21.77 2.15 -15.73
CA ARG A 155 22.20 1.43 -14.52
C ARG A 155 23.63 1.80 -14.17
N LEU A 156 24.54 1.74 -15.14
CA LEU A 156 25.94 2.14 -14.97
C LEU A 156 26.06 3.58 -14.46
N GLN A 157 25.30 4.52 -15.03
CA GLN A 157 25.26 5.92 -14.57
C GLN A 157 24.77 6.05 -13.11
N ARG A 158 23.83 5.21 -12.68
CA ARG A 158 23.32 5.23 -11.31
C ARG A 158 24.35 4.67 -10.34
N ASP A 159 25.00 3.57 -10.69
CA ASP A 159 26.02 2.96 -9.85
C ASP A 159 27.23 3.89 -9.71
N GLU A 160 27.70 4.49 -10.82
CA GLU A 160 28.75 5.52 -10.84
C GLU A 160 28.38 6.71 -9.95
N LYS A 161 27.16 7.23 -10.09
CA LYS A 161 26.67 8.30 -9.21
C LYS A 161 26.68 7.86 -7.74
N GLY A 162 26.30 6.63 -7.44
CA GLY A 162 26.33 6.10 -6.07
C GLY A 162 27.74 6.08 -5.49
N VAL A 163 28.76 5.72 -6.29
CA VAL A 163 30.17 5.77 -5.89
C VAL A 163 30.61 7.21 -5.65
N GLN A 164 30.26 8.14 -6.54
CA GLN A 164 30.57 9.57 -6.38
C GLN A 164 29.89 10.19 -5.15
N ASP A 165 28.63 9.82 -4.88
CA ASP A 165 27.90 10.26 -3.70
C ASP A 165 28.59 9.73 -2.41
N LEU A 166 29.08 8.49 -2.41
CA LEU A 166 29.85 7.94 -1.29
C LEU A 166 31.18 8.67 -1.07
N ASP A 167 31.96 8.87 -2.13
CA ASP A 167 33.24 9.60 -2.08
C ASP A 167 33.05 11.02 -1.54
N LYS A 168 32.01 11.70 -2.01
CA LYS A 168 31.64 13.02 -1.50
C LYS A 168 31.28 12.99 -0.01
N CYS A 169 30.49 12.01 0.44
CA CYS A 169 30.16 11.85 1.85
C CYS A 169 31.39 11.60 2.73
N LEU A 170 32.36 10.81 2.25
CA LEU A 170 33.61 10.56 2.97
C LEU A 170 34.41 11.85 3.17
N GLY A 171 34.51 12.68 2.13
CA GLY A 171 35.16 13.99 2.21
C GLY A 171 34.39 15.00 3.06
N GLU A 172 33.06 15.09 2.91
CA GLU A 172 32.21 16.05 3.64
C GLU A 172 32.22 15.80 5.15
N PHE A 173 32.24 14.53 5.58
CA PHE A 173 32.20 14.16 6.99
C PHE A 173 33.59 13.91 7.61
N ASP A 174 34.70 14.11 6.87
CA ASP A 174 36.08 13.76 7.28
C ASP A 174 36.12 12.35 7.88
N CYS A 175 35.52 11.38 7.19
CA CYS A 175 35.19 10.07 7.73
C CYS A 175 35.79 8.89 6.96
N ASP A 176 37.01 9.07 6.43
CA ASP A 176 37.73 7.99 5.75
C ASP A 176 37.85 6.76 6.69
N PRO A 177 37.22 5.63 6.35
CA PRO A 177 37.23 4.44 7.18
C PRO A 177 38.61 3.79 7.32
N PHE A 178 39.56 4.16 6.46
CA PHE A 178 40.91 3.63 6.38
C PHE A 178 41.99 4.60 6.88
N ASP A 179 41.63 5.80 7.35
CA ASP A 179 42.59 6.71 7.97
C ASP A 179 43.03 6.19 9.36
N GLU A 180 44.28 5.74 9.43
CA GLU A 180 44.89 5.23 10.66
C GLU A 180 45.16 6.34 11.69
N THR A 181 45.23 7.61 11.26
CA THR A 181 45.57 8.75 12.13
C THR A 181 44.37 9.24 12.95
N LYS A 182 43.14 9.03 12.47
CA LYS A 182 41.89 9.43 13.15
C LYS A 182 40.80 8.32 13.08
N PRO A 183 40.97 7.20 13.80
CA PRO A 183 40.08 6.05 13.69
C PRO A 183 38.73 6.27 14.40
N THR A 184 37.86 7.14 13.87
CA THR A 184 36.53 7.43 14.44
C THR A 184 35.42 6.78 13.62
N LEU A 185 34.73 5.77 14.17
CA LEU A 185 33.59 5.14 13.47
C LEU A 185 32.43 6.14 13.34
N ARG A 186 32.03 6.44 12.11
CA ARG A 186 30.92 7.36 11.80
C ARG A 186 29.87 6.74 10.90
N SER A 187 28.64 7.21 11.04
CA SER A 187 27.54 6.88 10.12
C SER A 187 27.71 7.66 8.81
N LEU A 188 27.76 6.97 7.66
CA LEU A 188 27.79 7.63 6.34
C LEU A 188 26.53 8.45 6.01
N GLN A 189 25.41 8.15 6.68
CA GLN A 189 24.15 8.87 6.45
C GLN A 189 24.09 10.19 7.22
N SER A 190 24.73 10.27 8.39
CA SER A 190 24.53 11.36 9.34
C SER A 190 25.81 12.00 9.87
N GLY A 191 26.99 11.46 9.56
CA GLY A 191 28.29 11.90 10.08
C GLY A 191 28.50 11.67 11.59
N MET A 192 27.49 11.14 12.29
CA MET A 192 27.52 10.95 13.74
C MET A 192 28.56 9.91 14.14
N MET A 193 29.31 10.21 15.20
CA MET A 193 30.28 9.31 15.80
C MET A 193 29.58 8.19 16.58
N ALA A 194 30.11 6.98 16.46
CA ALA A 194 29.73 5.86 17.31
C ALA A 194 30.20 6.11 18.75
N SER A 195 29.38 5.71 19.71
CA SER A 195 29.81 5.61 21.11
C SER A 195 30.76 4.42 21.29
N ASP A 196 31.60 4.44 22.32
CA ASP A 196 32.52 3.33 22.64
C ASP A 196 31.77 2.00 22.81
N GLN A 197 30.58 2.04 23.42
CA GLN A 197 29.71 0.88 23.57
C GLN A 197 29.26 0.32 22.21
N LEU A 198 28.94 1.18 21.24
CA LEU A 198 28.53 0.77 19.89
C LEU A 198 29.72 0.16 19.11
N VAL A 199 30.92 0.68 19.31
CA VAL A 199 32.14 0.12 18.70
C VAL A 199 32.37 -1.31 19.21
N VAL A 200 32.33 -1.52 20.53
CA VAL A 200 32.49 -2.84 21.15
C VAL A 200 31.38 -3.80 20.74
N ASP A 201 30.14 -3.33 20.62
CA ASP A 201 29.01 -4.11 20.11
C ASP A 201 29.31 -4.63 18.71
N PHE A 202 29.72 -3.77 17.77
CA PHE A 202 30.07 -4.18 16.40
C PHE A 202 31.25 -5.15 16.35
N GLU A 203 32.29 -4.93 17.15
CA GLU A 203 33.47 -5.81 17.17
C GLU A 203 33.14 -7.24 17.61
N ASN A 204 32.15 -7.42 18.49
CA ASN A 204 31.76 -8.74 19.01
C ASN A 204 30.57 -9.36 18.26
N ALA A 205 29.98 -8.67 17.28
CA ALA A 205 28.75 -9.10 16.59
C ALA A 205 28.78 -10.55 16.09
N HIS A 206 29.87 -10.95 15.44
CA HIS A 206 30.02 -12.32 14.94
C HIS A 206 30.07 -13.35 16.07
N LYS A 207 30.86 -13.08 17.12
CA LYS A 207 31.03 -13.99 18.26
C LYS A 207 29.73 -14.14 19.03
N ASP A 208 29.03 -13.03 19.28
CA ASP A 208 27.73 -13.03 19.95
C ASP A 208 26.69 -13.79 19.12
N GLY A 209 26.70 -13.58 17.79
CA GLY A 209 25.85 -14.32 16.86
C GLY A 209 26.10 -15.83 16.91
N GLU A 210 27.36 -16.26 16.98
CA GLU A 210 27.73 -17.67 17.09
C GLU A 210 27.25 -18.27 18.41
N VAL A 211 27.37 -17.56 19.54
CA VAL A 211 26.81 -17.99 20.83
C VAL A 211 25.29 -18.20 20.74
N LEU A 212 24.56 -17.28 20.09
CA LEU A 212 23.12 -17.40 19.88
C LEU A 212 22.73 -18.57 18.97
N VAL A 213 23.58 -18.91 17.99
CA VAL A 213 23.39 -20.08 17.13
C VAL A 213 23.62 -21.37 17.91
N GLN A 214 24.67 -21.43 18.74
CA GLN A 214 24.96 -22.58 19.60
C GLN A 214 23.85 -22.81 20.63
N SER A 215 23.31 -21.74 21.24
CA SER A 215 22.17 -21.87 22.14
C SER A 215 20.93 -22.37 21.39
N PHE A 216 20.69 -21.89 20.16
CA PHE A 216 19.59 -22.38 19.32
C PHE A 216 19.70 -23.87 19.01
N PHE A 217 20.90 -24.33 18.62
CA PHE A 217 21.16 -25.75 18.41
C PHE A 217 20.85 -26.58 19.65
N LYS A 218 21.39 -26.17 20.80
CA LYS A 218 21.19 -26.87 22.05
C LYS A 218 19.71 -26.92 22.43
N GLU A 219 19.05 -25.76 22.55
CA GLU A 219 17.71 -25.64 23.13
C GLU A 219 16.59 -26.17 22.23
N ARG A 220 16.76 -26.14 20.89
CA ARG A 220 15.66 -26.41 19.95
C ARG A 220 15.93 -27.54 18.97
N MET A 221 17.18 -27.79 18.60
CA MET A 221 17.50 -28.82 17.60
C MET A 221 17.88 -30.15 18.24
N PHE A 222 18.52 -30.13 19.42
CA PHE A 222 19.08 -31.34 20.03
C PHE A 222 18.48 -31.74 21.37
N SER A 223 17.81 -30.85 22.10
CA SER A 223 17.28 -31.14 23.45
C SER A 223 15.76 -31.03 23.60
N ASP A 224 15.03 -30.63 22.55
CA ASP A 224 13.58 -30.35 22.59
C ASP A 224 13.11 -29.49 23.79
N GLU A 225 14.02 -28.73 24.42
CA GLU A 225 13.74 -27.89 25.58
C GLU A 225 12.75 -26.76 25.24
N LYS A 226 12.80 -26.25 24.00
CA LYS A 226 11.89 -25.24 23.46
C LYS A 226 11.33 -25.70 22.12
N ASN A 227 10.09 -25.31 21.82
CA ASN A 227 9.49 -25.65 20.54
C ASN A 227 10.22 -24.87 19.42
N PHE A 228 10.43 -25.52 18.29
CA PHE A 228 10.99 -24.89 17.10
C PHE A 228 10.22 -23.60 16.72
N ASP A 229 8.89 -23.61 16.79
CA ASP A 229 7.99 -22.50 16.43
C ASP A 229 7.83 -21.41 17.47
N ASP A 230 8.44 -21.55 18.64
CA ASP A 230 8.38 -20.52 19.66
C ASP A 230 9.01 -19.21 19.20
N THR A 231 8.39 -18.09 19.60
CA THR A 231 8.86 -16.75 19.25
C THR A 231 10.29 -16.54 19.71
N MET A 232 11.13 -16.01 18.82
CA MET A 232 12.48 -15.59 19.13
C MET A 232 12.46 -14.09 19.44
N HIS A 233 12.99 -13.70 20.59
CA HIS A 233 13.11 -12.29 20.92
C HIS A 233 14.25 -11.65 20.12
N ARG A 234 14.04 -10.38 19.75
CA ARG A 234 15.04 -9.56 19.07
C ARG A 234 16.23 -9.28 19.98
N ASN A 235 17.41 -9.21 19.38
CA ASN A 235 18.63 -8.87 20.07
C ASN A 235 18.66 -7.37 20.38
N SER A 236 19.01 -7.01 21.61
CA SER A 236 19.17 -5.62 22.03
C SER A 236 20.53 -5.05 21.59
N ARG A 237 20.76 -4.96 20.29
CA ARG A 237 22.00 -4.43 19.71
C ARG A 237 22.03 -2.90 19.76
N CYS A 238 23.23 -2.33 19.85
CA CYS A 238 23.40 -0.88 19.90
C CYS A 238 23.18 -0.24 18.52
N SER A 239 22.76 1.03 18.48
CA SER A 239 22.57 1.78 17.23
C SER A 239 23.06 3.22 17.35
N PHE A 240 23.46 3.84 16.24
CA PHE A 240 23.94 5.24 16.20
C PHE A 240 22.91 6.25 16.72
N THR A 241 21.63 6.01 16.45
CA THR A 241 20.48 6.69 17.06
C THR A 241 19.50 5.64 17.56
N LYS A 242 18.80 5.91 18.68
CA LYS A 242 17.57 5.16 18.97
C LYS A 242 16.67 5.29 17.74
N PRO A 243 16.29 4.17 17.07
CA PRO A 243 15.36 4.28 15.96
C PRO A 243 14.13 5.02 16.45
N PRO A 244 13.55 5.95 15.66
CA PRO A 244 12.27 6.53 16.03
C PRO A 244 11.35 5.36 16.35
N ILE A 245 10.62 5.44 17.47
CA ILE A 245 9.60 4.45 17.79
C ILE A 245 8.59 4.53 16.65
N VAL A 246 8.77 3.68 15.65
CA VAL A 246 7.77 3.40 14.66
C VAL A 246 6.72 2.66 15.46
N LYS A 247 5.76 3.41 16.04
CA LYS A 247 4.51 2.84 16.51
C LYS A 247 3.95 2.11 15.30
N GLY A 248 4.15 0.80 15.28
CA GLY A 248 3.83 -0.03 14.13
C GLY A 248 2.40 0.26 13.73
N THR A 249 2.21 0.84 12.55
CA THR A 249 0.92 0.84 11.87
C THR A 249 0.70 -0.52 11.23
N SER A 250 1.02 -1.63 11.93
CA SER A 250 0.25 -2.85 11.77
C SER A 250 -1.10 -2.57 12.44
N ARG A 251 -1.90 -1.69 11.82
CA ARG A 251 -3.31 -1.59 12.13
C ARG A 251 -3.90 -2.89 11.61
N VAL A 252 -3.86 -3.95 12.43
CA VAL A 252 -4.98 -4.87 12.47
C VAL A 252 -6.16 -3.95 12.66
N THR A 253 -6.92 -3.72 11.60
CA THR A 253 -8.08 -2.87 11.74
C THR A 253 -8.98 -3.56 12.77
N LYS A 254 -9.74 -2.79 13.55
CA LYS A 254 -10.69 -3.39 14.49
C LYS A 254 -11.63 -4.38 13.77
N THR A 255 -11.83 -4.20 12.45
CA THR A 255 -12.51 -5.13 11.55
C THR A 255 -11.78 -6.47 11.44
N ASP A 256 -10.49 -6.45 11.09
CA ASP A 256 -9.68 -7.68 10.98
C ASP A 256 -9.65 -8.44 12.31
N ALA A 257 -9.59 -7.74 13.45
CA ALA A 257 -9.63 -8.37 14.77
C ALA A 257 -10.96 -9.09 15.04
N MET A 258 -12.10 -8.47 14.67
CA MET A 258 -13.43 -9.06 14.86
C MET A 258 -13.68 -10.22 13.90
N GLU A 259 -13.23 -10.11 12.64
CA GLU A 259 -13.30 -11.20 11.65
C GLU A 259 -12.41 -12.39 12.05
N ASN A 260 -11.20 -12.13 12.55
CA ASN A 260 -10.31 -13.18 13.03
C ASN A 260 -10.88 -13.88 14.26
N LYS A 261 -11.44 -13.14 15.23
CA LYS A 261 -12.10 -13.74 16.40
C LYS A 261 -13.25 -14.65 15.98
N ALA A 262 -14.12 -14.17 15.08
CA ALA A 262 -15.21 -14.95 14.52
C ALA A 262 -14.70 -16.21 13.81
N MET A 263 -13.64 -16.10 13.01
CA MET A 263 -13.04 -17.26 12.32
C MET A 263 -12.45 -18.27 13.32
N THR A 264 -11.78 -17.81 14.38
CA THR A 264 -11.26 -18.68 15.44
C THR A 264 -12.39 -19.43 16.15
N GLU A 265 -13.50 -18.76 16.45
CA GLU A 265 -14.66 -19.40 17.08
C GLU A 265 -15.28 -20.47 16.16
N VAL A 266 -15.45 -20.16 14.87
CA VAL A 266 -15.93 -21.12 13.85
C VAL A 266 -15.02 -22.34 13.74
N ILE A 267 -13.69 -22.13 13.69
CA ILE A 267 -12.71 -23.22 13.66
C ILE A 267 -12.79 -24.05 14.94
N SER A 268 -12.93 -23.42 16.11
CA SER A 268 -13.05 -24.15 17.38
C SER A 268 -14.33 -25.00 17.45
N LEU A 269 -15.43 -24.52 16.86
CA LEU A 269 -16.68 -25.26 16.73
C LEU A 269 -16.52 -26.43 15.74
N ALA A 270 -15.86 -26.21 14.61
CA ALA A 270 -15.58 -27.25 13.64
C ALA A 270 -14.71 -28.37 14.22
N GLN A 271 -13.69 -28.02 15.01
CA GLN A 271 -12.82 -28.98 15.70
C GLN A 271 -13.54 -29.78 16.80
N LYS A 272 -14.59 -29.23 17.42
CA LYS A 272 -15.38 -29.94 18.44
C LYS A 272 -16.48 -30.84 17.87
N CYS A 273 -16.85 -30.63 16.61
CA CYS A 273 -17.96 -31.31 15.96
C CYS A 273 -17.46 -32.06 14.71
N GLU A 274 -16.54 -33.02 14.91
CA GLU A 274 -15.82 -33.69 13.81
C GLU A 274 -16.72 -34.35 12.76
N ASP A 275 -17.97 -34.74 13.09
CA ASP A 275 -18.86 -35.47 12.16
C ASP A 275 -20.22 -34.79 11.84
N THR A 276 -20.54 -33.63 12.42
CA THR A 276 -21.84 -32.95 12.21
C THR A 276 -21.74 -31.49 11.81
N PHE A 277 -20.52 -30.95 11.69
CA PHE A 277 -20.31 -29.55 11.36
C PHE A 277 -20.60 -29.24 9.89
N ARG A 278 -21.74 -28.59 9.62
CA ARG A 278 -22.07 -28.05 8.30
C ARG A 278 -21.93 -26.53 8.32
N LEU A 279 -21.02 -26.02 7.49
CA LEU A 279 -20.78 -24.58 7.37
C LEU A 279 -22.04 -23.80 6.97
N SER A 280 -22.95 -24.42 6.20
CA SER A 280 -24.24 -23.84 5.82
C SER A 280 -25.12 -23.49 7.01
N ASP A 281 -25.00 -24.21 8.11
CA ASP A 281 -25.87 -24.07 9.27
C ASP A 281 -25.34 -22.96 10.20
N VAL A 282 -24.02 -22.79 10.27
CA VAL A 282 -23.36 -21.70 10.99
C VAL A 282 -23.54 -20.36 10.28
N MET A 283 -23.43 -20.34 8.95
CA MET A 283 -23.54 -19.11 8.14
C MET A 283 -24.97 -18.57 8.04
N GLN A 284 -25.98 -19.30 8.55
CA GLN A 284 -27.34 -18.77 8.73
C GLN A 284 -27.43 -17.76 9.87
N TYR A 285 -26.46 -17.80 10.80
CA TYR A 285 -26.43 -16.93 11.96
C TYR A 285 -25.30 -15.90 11.84
N ARG A 286 -25.47 -14.79 12.55
CA ARG A 286 -24.46 -13.74 12.56
C ARG A 286 -23.23 -14.23 13.33
N VAL A 287 -22.09 -14.29 12.65
CA VAL A 287 -20.81 -14.77 13.23
C VAL A 287 -20.00 -13.65 13.90
N THR A 288 -20.36 -12.40 13.68
CA THR A 288 -19.69 -11.22 14.26
C THR A 288 -20.69 -10.42 15.07
N ASP A 289 -20.24 -9.63 16.05
CA ASP A 289 -21.14 -8.81 16.88
C ASP A 289 -21.94 -7.82 16.00
N GLU A 290 -21.29 -7.24 14.99
CA GLU A 290 -21.88 -6.28 14.06
C GLU A 290 -22.03 -6.83 12.65
N CYS A 291 -23.11 -6.46 11.95
CA CYS A 291 -23.27 -6.79 10.53
C CYS A 291 -22.33 -5.94 9.68
N LEU A 292 -21.08 -6.39 9.54
CA LEU A 292 -19.99 -5.68 8.86
C LEU A 292 -20.26 -5.17 7.43
N PRO A 293 -21.17 -5.75 6.63
CA PRO A 293 -21.59 -5.14 5.36
C PRO A 293 -22.32 -3.80 5.53
N ILE A 294 -23.05 -3.62 6.65
CA ILE A 294 -23.92 -2.48 6.92
C ILE A 294 -23.32 -1.55 7.98
N PHE A 295 -22.62 -2.10 8.96
CA PHE A 295 -22.08 -1.39 10.13
C PHE A 295 -20.55 -1.47 10.21
N ASN A 296 -19.97 -0.47 10.83
CA ASN A 296 -18.59 -0.49 11.30
C ASN A 296 -18.54 -1.30 12.62
N VAL A 297 -17.34 -1.69 13.03
CA VAL A 297 -17.06 -2.41 14.30
C VAL A 297 -17.43 -1.68 15.59
N ASN A 298 -17.83 -0.40 15.50
CA ASN A 298 -18.29 0.40 16.63
C ASN A 298 -19.83 0.61 16.58
N GLY A 299 -20.56 -0.20 15.82
CA GLY A 299 -22.01 -0.11 15.65
C GLY A 299 -22.48 1.05 14.76
N THR A 300 -21.59 1.91 14.27
CA THR A 300 -21.99 3.03 13.38
C THR A 300 -22.25 2.54 11.97
N LEU A 301 -23.24 3.11 11.28
CA LEU A 301 -23.57 2.76 9.90
C LEU A 301 -22.39 3.03 8.93
N ARG A 302 -22.14 2.12 7.99
CA ARG A 302 -21.15 2.33 6.93
C ARG A 302 -21.65 3.33 5.90
N LYS A 303 -20.75 4.21 5.47
CA LYS A 303 -21.01 5.13 4.36
C LYS A 303 -21.17 4.34 3.06
N VAL A 304 -22.33 4.47 2.42
CA VAL A 304 -22.53 4.04 1.04
C VAL A 304 -21.92 5.09 0.09
N MET A 305 -21.07 4.66 -0.85
CA MET A 305 -20.56 5.55 -1.89
C MET A 305 -21.57 5.65 -3.02
N LYS A 306 -22.46 6.65 -2.98
CA LYS A 306 -23.47 6.90 -4.04
C LYS A 306 -22.83 6.98 -5.44
N SER A 307 -21.64 7.57 -5.58
CA SER A 307 -20.91 7.64 -6.86
C SER A 307 -20.52 6.25 -7.40
N LYS A 308 -20.23 5.29 -6.53
CA LYS A 308 -19.91 3.91 -6.93
C LYS A 308 -21.14 3.11 -7.35
N LEU A 309 -22.33 3.54 -6.95
CA LEU A 309 -23.57 2.99 -7.48
C LEU A 309 -23.78 3.44 -8.93
N VAL A 310 -23.49 4.72 -9.24
CA VAL A 310 -23.57 5.25 -10.61
C VAL A 310 -22.62 4.50 -11.54
N ASP A 311 -21.39 4.18 -11.12
CA ASP A 311 -20.47 3.34 -11.90
C ASP A 311 -21.05 1.94 -12.25
N LYS A 312 -22.05 1.46 -11.50
CA LYS A 312 -22.74 0.19 -11.73
C LYS A 312 -24.08 0.33 -12.45
N LEU A 313 -24.63 1.53 -12.51
CA LEU A 313 -25.81 1.83 -13.30
C LEU A 313 -25.30 2.15 -14.70
N ASN A 314 -25.63 1.33 -15.69
CA ASN A 314 -25.34 1.61 -17.10
C ASN A 314 -26.20 2.79 -17.58
N LEU A 315 -25.89 4.00 -17.10
CA LEU A 315 -26.60 5.20 -17.50
C LEU A 315 -26.25 5.51 -18.96
N GLU A 316 -27.28 5.55 -19.80
CA GLU A 316 -27.15 5.97 -21.20
C GLU A 316 -27.24 7.50 -21.28
N GLU A 317 -26.34 8.12 -22.06
CA GLU A 317 -26.43 9.54 -22.37
C GLU A 317 -27.61 9.78 -23.32
N ILE A 318 -28.68 10.38 -22.79
CA ILE A 318 -29.81 10.79 -23.61
C ILE A 318 -29.44 12.09 -24.32
N ASN A 319 -29.28 12.03 -25.64
CA ASN A 319 -29.06 13.22 -26.45
C ASN A 319 -30.37 14.03 -26.60
N SER A 320 -30.32 15.26 -26.08
CA SER A 320 -31.23 16.38 -26.33
C SER A 320 -32.73 16.09 -26.24
N LEU A 321 -33.30 16.25 -25.04
CA LEU A 321 -34.73 16.54 -24.91
C LEU A 321 -34.98 18.02 -25.29
N ASN A 322 -35.99 18.26 -26.13
CA ASN A 322 -36.43 19.62 -26.48
C ASN A 322 -37.03 20.36 -25.29
N ASN A 323 -37.64 19.64 -24.34
CA ASN A 323 -38.18 20.13 -23.09
C ASN A 323 -37.89 19.09 -21.99
N TYR A 324 -37.33 19.53 -20.86
CA TYR A 324 -37.07 18.65 -19.72
C TYR A 324 -37.24 19.40 -18.39
N ILE A 325 -37.40 18.64 -17.31
CA ILE A 325 -37.36 19.16 -15.95
C ILE A 325 -35.93 19.00 -15.43
N ALA A 326 -35.32 20.08 -14.94
CA ALA A 326 -33.99 20.05 -14.37
C ALA A 326 -34.05 19.88 -12.85
N LEU A 327 -33.34 18.90 -12.32
CA LEU A 327 -33.10 18.74 -10.88
C LEU A 327 -31.64 19.14 -10.60
N VAL A 328 -31.44 20.20 -9.84
CA VAL A 328 -30.11 20.77 -9.60
C VAL A 328 -29.72 20.61 -8.15
N ASP A 329 -28.65 19.85 -7.88
CA ASP A 329 -28.06 19.73 -6.55
C ASP A 329 -27.36 21.04 -6.16
N MET A 330 -27.98 21.77 -5.24
CA MET A 330 -27.48 23.07 -4.78
C MET A 330 -26.20 22.95 -3.97
N GLY A 331 -25.96 21.84 -3.28
CA GLY A 331 -24.76 21.66 -2.47
C GLY A 331 -23.48 21.70 -3.31
N PHE A 332 -23.56 21.19 -4.55
CA PHE A 332 -22.48 21.29 -5.54
C PHE A 332 -22.34 22.72 -6.08
N ILE A 333 -23.45 23.34 -6.46
CA ILE A 333 -23.46 24.68 -7.07
C ILE A 333 -22.95 25.76 -6.10
N TRP A 334 -23.26 25.65 -4.80
CA TRP A 334 -22.75 26.57 -3.78
C TRP A 334 -21.22 26.64 -3.79
N ARG A 335 -20.56 25.50 -3.93
CA ARG A 335 -19.09 25.40 -3.95
C ARG A 335 -18.52 25.86 -5.28
N LEU A 336 -19.14 25.44 -6.39
CA LEU A 336 -18.70 25.82 -7.74
C LEU A 336 -18.80 27.34 -7.96
N SER A 337 -19.75 27.99 -7.29
CA SER A 337 -19.98 29.43 -7.42
C SER A 337 -19.16 30.26 -6.42
N THR A 338 -18.27 29.64 -5.63
CA THR A 338 -17.37 30.37 -4.72
C THR A 338 -16.47 31.29 -5.56
N PRO A 339 -16.57 32.62 -5.42
CA PRO A 339 -15.81 33.52 -6.28
C PRO A 339 -14.31 33.39 -6.02
N SER A 340 -13.54 33.35 -7.12
CA SER A 340 -12.08 33.42 -7.12
C SER A 340 -11.60 34.76 -6.54
N ALA A 341 -10.28 34.93 -6.38
CA ALA A 341 -9.74 36.23 -5.96
C ALA A 341 -10.09 37.33 -6.97
N GLU A 342 -10.08 37.01 -8.27
CA GLU A 342 -10.39 37.93 -9.37
C GLU A 342 -11.89 38.26 -9.44
N ASP A 343 -12.77 37.30 -9.14
CA ASP A 343 -14.23 37.51 -9.11
C ASP A 343 -14.66 38.50 -8.00
N ARG A 344 -13.82 38.72 -6.98
CA ARG A 344 -14.17 39.51 -5.78
C ARG A 344 -13.92 41.00 -5.93
N GLU A 345 -13.20 41.42 -6.97
CA GLU A 345 -12.97 42.82 -7.32
C GLU A 345 -13.84 43.16 -8.53
N LYS A 346 -14.88 43.96 -8.33
CA LYS A 346 -15.68 44.45 -9.46
C LYS A 346 -14.92 45.50 -10.23
N GLN A 347 -15.21 45.63 -11.53
CA GLN A 347 -14.61 46.66 -12.40
C GLN A 347 -14.87 48.10 -11.92
N ASP A 348 -15.92 48.30 -11.12
CA ASP A 348 -16.29 49.59 -10.52
C ASP A 348 -15.59 49.86 -9.17
N GLY A 349 -14.74 48.94 -8.70
CA GLY A 349 -14.02 49.06 -7.42
C GLY A 349 -14.88 48.79 -6.19
N THR A 350 -16.13 48.33 -6.34
CA THR A 350 -17.00 47.98 -5.21
C THR A 350 -16.81 46.52 -4.79
N ASP A 351 -17.08 46.24 -3.51
CA ASP A 351 -16.96 44.90 -2.94
C ASP A 351 -18.01 43.94 -3.52
N TYR A 352 -17.61 42.68 -3.74
CA TYR A 352 -18.52 41.61 -4.14
C TYR A 352 -19.46 41.22 -3.00
N THR A 353 -20.77 41.26 -3.22
CA THR A 353 -21.81 41.07 -2.18
C THR A 353 -22.49 39.69 -2.25
N TRP A 354 -23.33 39.40 -1.25
CA TRP A 354 -24.21 38.22 -1.29
C TRP A 354 -25.22 38.26 -2.43
N GLY A 355 -25.68 39.45 -2.84
CA GLY A 355 -26.54 39.63 -4.01
C GLY A 355 -25.84 39.22 -5.31
N ASP A 356 -24.57 39.61 -5.47
CA ASP A 356 -23.76 39.21 -6.63
C ASP A 356 -23.53 37.69 -6.65
N TYR A 357 -23.31 37.09 -5.47
CA TYR A 357 -23.20 35.64 -5.33
C TYR A 357 -24.50 34.91 -5.75
N ALA A 358 -25.65 35.40 -5.32
CA ALA A 358 -26.95 34.85 -5.73
C ALA A 358 -27.16 34.99 -7.25
N ASN A 359 -26.89 36.16 -7.82
CA ASN A 359 -26.95 36.41 -9.26
C ASN A 359 -26.06 35.44 -10.05
N LYS A 360 -24.82 35.22 -9.60
CA LYS A 360 -23.88 34.29 -10.23
C LYS A 360 -24.44 32.87 -10.25
N ILE A 361 -24.96 32.38 -9.12
CA ILE A 361 -25.58 31.05 -9.06
C ILE A 361 -26.77 30.95 -10.01
N TYR A 362 -27.67 31.93 -9.97
CA TYR A 362 -28.87 31.93 -10.78
C TYR A 362 -28.52 31.87 -12.27
N ASN A 363 -27.58 32.70 -12.72
CA ASN A 363 -27.14 32.77 -14.11
C ASN A 363 -26.41 31.50 -14.58
N ILE A 364 -25.63 30.84 -13.70
CA ILE A 364 -25.01 29.54 -14.02
C ILE A 364 -26.09 28.50 -14.31
N VAL A 365 -27.13 28.44 -13.47
CA VAL A 365 -28.18 27.43 -13.60
C VAL A 365 -29.10 27.74 -14.78
N ALA A 366 -29.61 28.96 -14.90
CA ALA A 366 -30.45 29.40 -16.01
C ALA A 366 -29.73 29.30 -17.35
N GLY A 367 -28.46 29.70 -17.41
CA GLY A 367 -27.62 29.61 -18.60
C GLY A 367 -27.37 28.18 -19.07
N ARG A 368 -27.21 27.22 -18.16
CA ARG A 368 -27.00 25.80 -18.47
C ARG A 368 -28.29 25.09 -18.86
N HIS A 369 -29.43 25.51 -18.31
CA HIS A 369 -30.73 24.86 -18.46
C HIS A 369 -31.76 25.70 -19.24
N ARG A 370 -31.34 26.38 -20.31
CA ARG A 370 -32.20 27.25 -21.14
C ARG A 370 -33.46 26.57 -21.72
N LYS A 371 -33.40 25.25 -21.95
CA LYS A 371 -34.51 24.45 -22.51
C LYS A 371 -35.32 23.72 -21.43
N ALA A 372 -35.03 23.96 -20.15
CA ALA A 372 -35.77 23.34 -19.07
C ALA A 372 -37.12 24.05 -18.90
N THR A 373 -38.22 23.30 -18.85
CA THR A 373 -39.55 23.85 -18.57
C THR A 373 -39.68 24.27 -17.12
N THR A 374 -39.02 23.53 -16.22
CA THR A 374 -39.01 23.77 -14.78
C THR A 374 -37.64 23.37 -14.22
N ILE A 375 -37.12 24.18 -13.30
CA ILE A 375 -35.86 23.92 -12.60
C ILE A 375 -36.18 23.79 -11.10
N PHE A 376 -35.89 22.63 -10.54
CA PHE A 376 -35.97 22.38 -9.10
C PHE A 376 -34.57 22.46 -8.48
N PHE A 377 -34.42 23.36 -7.53
CA PHE A 377 -33.23 23.47 -6.71
C PHE A 377 -33.34 22.49 -5.54
N VAL A 378 -32.60 21.39 -5.61
CA VAL A 378 -32.59 20.32 -4.60
C VAL A 378 -31.55 20.63 -3.55
N ASN A 379 -31.99 20.69 -2.30
CA ASN A 379 -31.20 21.04 -1.15
C ASN A 379 -31.10 19.85 -0.17
N ASP A 380 -29.96 19.67 0.47
CA ASP A 380 -29.81 18.74 1.60
C ASP A 380 -30.65 19.26 2.80
N PRO A 381 -31.33 18.37 3.56
CA PRO A 381 -32.04 18.74 4.78
C PRO A 381 -31.04 18.96 5.91
N TYR A 382 -30.70 20.22 6.18
CA TYR A 382 -29.74 20.62 7.23
C TYR A 382 -30.41 20.97 8.56
N ASP A 383 -31.73 20.79 8.64
CA ASP A 383 -32.63 21.07 9.75
C ASP A 383 -32.99 19.83 10.57
N LEU A 384 -32.52 18.65 10.16
CA LEU A 384 -32.70 17.40 10.91
C LEU A 384 -31.69 17.29 12.06
N ASP A 385 -32.17 16.89 13.23
CA ASP A 385 -31.35 16.69 14.44
C ASP A 385 -30.30 15.56 14.25
N GLU A 386 -30.61 14.56 13.42
CA GLU A 386 -29.71 13.45 13.09
C GLU A 386 -29.64 13.24 11.58
N SER A 387 -28.43 13.39 11.02
CA SER A 387 -28.12 13.07 9.64
C SER A 387 -27.38 11.73 9.53
N ILE A 388 -27.64 10.99 8.45
CA ILE A 388 -26.84 9.81 8.07
C ILE A 388 -25.33 10.11 7.90
N LYS A 389 -24.95 11.39 7.84
CA LYS A 389 -23.55 11.84 7.73
C LYS A 389 -22.89 12.06 9.10
N ASP A 390 -23.65 12.17 10.20
CA ASP A 390 -23.13 12.57 11.51
C ASP A 390 -22.26 11.48 12.14
N SER A 391 -22.64 10.22 11.99
CA SER A 391 -21.85 9.06 12.43
C SER A 391 -20.47 9.01 11.78
N GLU A 392 -20.36 9.41 10.50
CA GLU A 392 -19.08 9.50 9.79
C GLU A 392 -18.26 10.72 10.22
N HIS A 393 -18.93 11.86 10.49
CA HIS A 393 -18.27 13.03 11.05
C HIS A 393 -17.66 12.70 12.42
N GLN A 394 -18.44 12.11 13.32
CA GLN A 394 -18.00 11.66 14.63
C GLN A 394 -16.84 10.66 14.54
N ARG A 395 -16.86 9.74 13.55
CA ARG A 395 -15.75 8.81 13.29
C ARG A 395 -14.47 9.50 12.82
N ARG A 396 -14.57 10.58 12.04
CA ARG A 396 -13.40 11.33 11.53
C ARG A 396 -12.79 12.25 12.58
N THR A 397 -13.60 12.85 13.43
CA THR A 397 -13.16 13.87 14.40
C THR A 397 -12.97 13.33 15.81
N GLY A 398 -13.57 12.19 16.14
CA GLY A 398 -13.53 11.59 17.48
C GLY A 398 -14.34 12.36 18.54
N VAL A 399 -15.10 13.37 18.13
CA VAL A 399 -15.88 14.26 19.01
C VAL A 399 -17.29 14.38 18.43
N THR A 400 -18.32 14.40 19.28
CA THR A 400 -19.68 14.76 18.89
C THR A 400 -19.64 16.10 18.17
N TYR A 401 -20.15 16.18 16.96
CA TYR A 401 -20.06 17.38 16.14
C TYR A 401 -20.75 18.56 16.84
N VAL A 402 -19.96 19.47 17.40
CA VAL A 402 -20.44 20.76 17.89
C VAL A 402 -20.29 21.72 16.71
N GLY A 403 -21.42 22.13 16.12
CA GLY A 403 -21.47 22.99 14.93
C GLY A 403 -20.47 24.15 15.03
N GLY A 404 -19.55 24.20 14.07
CA GLY A 404 -18.47 25.18 14.02
C GLY A 404 -18.94 26.53 13.45
N SER A 405 -18.22 27.59 13.79
CA SER A 405 -18.39 29.00 13.37
C SER A 405 -19.63 29.73 13.95
N ARG A 406 -19.49 31.06 14.13
CA ARG A 406 -20.56 31.95 14.59
C ARG A 406 -21.73 31.96 13.58
N ASN A 407 -22.92 32.31 14.05
CA ASN A 407 -24.06 32.53 13.16
C ASN A 407 -23.75 33.66 12.17
N VAL A 408 -23.98 33.39 10.88
CA VAL A 408 -23.87 34.36 9.79
C VAL A 408 -25.26 34.68 9.30
N PHE A 409 -25.60 35.97 9.27
CA PHE A 409 -26.85 36.48 8.72
C PHE A 409 -26.53 37.17 7.41
N MET A 410 -27.13 36.70 6.32
CA MET A 410 -26.83 37.17 4.96
C MET A 410 -27.86 38.23 4.57
N ARG A 411 -27.38 39.37 4.08
CA ARG A 411 -28.20 40.40 3.44
C ARG A 411 -27.62 40.71 2.07
N ARG A 412 -28.48 41.12 1.13
CA ARG A 412 -28.11 41.33 -0.28
C ARG A 412 -26.91 42.25 -0.45
N ASP A 413 -26.87 43.35 0.30
CA ASP A 413 -25.83 44.40 0.18
C ASP A 413 -24.60 44.14 1.06
N ASP A 414 -24.62 43.11 1.91
CA ASP A 414 -23.48 42.78 2.77
C ASP A 414 -22.34 42.18 1.92
N PRO A 415 -21.06 42.52 2.22
CA PRO A 415 -19.92 41.97 1.51
C PRO A 415 -19.82 40.45 1.72
N LEU A 416 -19.46 39.73 0.66
CA LEU A 416 -19.27 38.29 0.72
C LEU A 416 -17.97 37.97 1.48
N PRO A 417 -18.00 37.06 2.47
CA PRO A 417 -16.82 36.74 3.27
C PRO A 417 -15.69 36.13 2.43
N THR A 418 -14.45 36.25 2.92
CA THR A 418 -13.26 35.62 2.31
C THR A 418 -13.46 34.12 2.13
N SER A 419 -12.78 33.50 1.15
CA SER A 419 -12.96 32.06 0.85
C SER A 419 -12.71 31.16 2.07
N ARG A 420 -11.83 31.58 2.99
CA ARG A 420 -11.60 30.88 4.26
C ARG A 420 -12.82 30.96 5.18
N LEU A 421 -13.37 32.17 5.39
CA LEU A 421 -14.54 32.39 6.25
C LEU A 421 -15.81 31.80 5.65
N PHE A 422 -15.96 31.87 4.33
CA PHE A 422 -17.06 31.23 3.59
C PHE A 422 -17.06 29.70 3.78
N ASN A 423 -15.89 29.07 3.68
CA ASN A 423 -15.77 27.62 3.94
C ASN A 423 -15.98 27.27 5.42
N ASP A 424 -15.57 28.15 6.35
CA ASP A 424 -15.78 27.95 7.79
C ASP A 424 -17.28 28.01 8.15
N MET A 425 -18.04 28.90 7.50
CA MET A 425 -19.47 29.04 7.67
C MET A 425 -20.24 27.73 7.39
N PHE A 426 -19.80 26.91 6.41
CA PHE A 426 -20.40 25.61 6.11
C PHE A 426 -20.19 24.56 7.21
N LYS A 427 -19.43 24.87 8.26
CA LYS A 427 -19.33 24.04 9.46
C LYS A 427 -20.48 24.28 10.44
N ASN A 428 -21.36 25.26 10.20
CA ASN A 428 -22.59 25.44 10.97
C ASN A 428 -23.80 25.01 10.12
N PRO A 429 -24.57 23.97 10.51
CA PRO A 429 -25.80 23.59 9.81
C PRO A 429 -26.81 24.75 9.71
N GLY A 430 -26.94 25.54 10.77
CA GLY A 430 -27.83 26.71 10.80
C GLY A 430 -27.46 27.78 9.77
N ASN A 431 -26.18 27.96 9.47
CA ASN A 431 -25.77 28.89 8.40
C ASN A 431 -26.14 28.37 7.00
N LYS A 432 -26.17 27.04 6.80
CA LYS A 432 -26.63 26.45 5.52
C LYS A 432 -28.12 26.64 5.31
N VAL A 433 -28.92 26.47 6.38
CA VAL A 433 -30.37 26.74 6.34
C VAL A 433 -30.62 28.21 6.02
N ARG A 434 -29.88 29.14 6.64
CA ARG A 434 -29.97 30.58 6.32
C ARG A 434 -29.59 30.89 4.87
N LEU A 435 -28.55 30.23 4.34
CA LEU A 435 -28.18 30.38 2.93
C LEU A 435 -29.28 29.89 1.99
N GLN A 436 -29.92 28.76 2.31
CA GLN A 436 -31.06 28.25 1.54
C GLN A 436 -32.22 29.25 1.52
N GLN A 437 -32.55 29.82 2.68
CA GLN A 437 -33.62 30.81 2.80
C GLN A 437 -33.29 32.09 2.02
N PHE A 438 -32.06 32.60 2.15
CA PHE A 438 -31.58 33.78 1.43
C PHE A 438 -31.66 33.56 -0.10
N LEU A 439 -31.06 32.49 -0.62
CA LEU A 439 -31.06 32.20 -2.06
C LEU A 439 -32.47 31.98 -2.60
N ASN A 440 -33.36 31.35 -1.83
CA ASN A 440 -34.76 31.16 -2.26
C ASN A 440 -35.50 32.51 -2.36
N ALA A 441 -35.24 33.45 -1.45
CA ALA A 441 -35.81 34.80 -1.54
C ALA A 441 -35.26 35.56 -2.77
N GLU A 442 -33.95 35.54 -2.96
CA GLU A 442 -33.28 36.21 -4.08
C GLU A 442 -33.71 35.64 -5.44
N PHE A 443 -33.77 34.31 -5.59
CA PHE A 443 -34.18 33.69 -6.85
C PHE A 443 -35.65 33.96 -7.19
N LYS A 444 -36.53 34.13 -6.18
CA LYS A 444 -37.91 34.55 -6.42
C LYS A 444 -37.95 35.96 -7.00
N ILE A 445 -37.16 36.89 -6.47
CA ILE A 445 -37.06 38.26 -6.99
C ILE A 445 -36.54 38.23 -8.43
N MET A 446 -35.43 37.53 -8.68
CA MET A 446 -34.82 37.42 -10.01
C MET A 446 -35.73 36.75 -11.04
N SER A 447 -36.53 35.76 -10.62
CA SER A 447 -37.54 35.12 -11.50
C SER A 447 -38.68 36.04 -11.91
N LEU A 448 -38.99 37.06 -11.09
CA LEU A 448 -40.02 38.06 -11.40
C LEU A 448 -39.47 39.14 -12.36
N GLU A 449 -38.17 39.46 -12.25
CA GLU A 449 -37.47 40.40 -13.13
C GLU A 449 -37.16 39.81 -14.52
N HIS A 450 -37.08 38.48 -14.64
CA HIS A 450 -36.83 37.76 -15.89
C HIS A 450 -37.92 36.70 -16.20
N PRO A 451 -39.16 37.13 -16.51
CA PRO A 451 -40.30 36.23 -16.70
C PRO A 451 -40.14 35.24 -17.88
N ASP A 452 -39.29 35.57 -18.85
CA ASP A 452 -39.03 34.74 -20.03
C ASP A 452 -38.09 33.55 -19.77
N GLN A 453 -37.50 33.43 -18.57
CA GLN A 453 -36.46 32.42 -18.29
C GLN A 453 -36.89 31.28 -17.37
N ILE A 454 -37.88 31.40 -16.47
CA ILE A 454 -38.23 30.31 -15.52
C ILE A 454 -39.72 30.31 -15.14
N CYS A 455 -40.47 29.25 -15.50
CA CYS A 455 -41.87 29.07 -15.10
C CYS A 455 -42.03 28.10 -13.90
N ARG A 456 -42.42 28.70 -12.77
CA ARG A 456 -43.23 28.22 -11.62
C ARG A 456 -43.07 26.78 -11.05
N ARG A 457 -42.61 26.75 -9.79
CA ARG A 457 -43.32 26.36 -8.53
C ARG A 457 -42.49 25.35 -7.69
N ALA A 458 -42.15 25.76 -6.46
CA ALA A 458 -41.70 24.86 -5.40
C ALA A 458 -42.90 24.54 -4.48
N GLN A 459 -43.15 23.26 -4.23
CA GLN A 459 -43.90 22.78 -3.06
C GLN A 459 -43.09 21.68 -2.39
N ASN A 460 -42.82 21.94 -1.11
CA ASN A 460 -42.28 21.12 -0.02
C ASN A 460 -41.34 19.96 -0.35
#